data_AF-A0A493T1H2-F1
#
_entry.id   AF-A0A493T1H2-F1
#
_cell.length_a   1.000
_cell.length_b   1.000
_cell.length_c   1.000
_cell.angle_alpha   90.00
_cell.angle_beta   90.00
_cell.angle_gamma   90.00
#
_symmetry.space_group_name_H-M   'P 1'
#
loop_
_entity.id
_entity.type
_entity.pdbx_description
1 polymer ?
#
loop_
_entity_poly.entity_id
_entity_poly.type
_entity_poly.pdbx_seq_one_letter_code
_entity_poly.pdbx_strand_id
1 'polypeptide(L)'
;MCFLFSTFPRTGKCHVQTIQLCRRLAVEFLNYVVASRSLRKVFLSIKGIYYQAEVLGQPVTWITPYAFAHDHPTDVDYRVMATFTEFYTTLLGFVNFRLYHSLNLHYPPKIDGQAEVELKPAEGKEYAMDSESYLEKLSALSASLVRVVAPAQEDEVEMDEFPVEGETAEQMDARRKEQEALEKHKKLFEGLRFFLNREVPREPLAFIIRCFGGQVSWDKSMCIGATYDVSDPSITHQIVDRPRVEQQVVGRYYLQPQWVFDSVNAKLCLPVADYFPGVLLPPHLSPFVTEQEGDYIPPEKLKLLAMQRGEDPGEESEEDEEEEEEEEDDNDNEEEEEEEESEKEEEMKLKKMEEQKTQSNKVRCLAAGRELQERAAFVSALPARAQLAAACPSQVPALGLLWPSCSCSS
;
A
#
# COMPACT_ATOMS: atom_id res chain seq x y z
N MET A 1 4.91 -5.89 -6.43
CA MET A 1 6.36 -6.15 -6.25
C MET A 1 7.16 -4.88 -6.03
N CYS A 2 7.16 -3.90 -6.93
CA CYS A 2 7.93 -2.66 -6.76
C CYS A 2 7.64 -1.94 -5.42
N PHE A 3 6.37 -1.82 -5.02
CA PHE A 3 5.96 -1.24 -3.73
C PHE A 3 6.41 -2.05 -2.50
N LEU A 4 6.61 -3.36 -2.64
CA LEU A 4 7.13 -4.20 -1.56
C LEU A 4 8.64 -4.04 -1.44
N PHE A 5 9.36 -4.09 -2.56
CA PHE A 5 10.80 -3.89 -2.57
C PHE A 5 11.21 -2.48 -2.14
N SER A 6 10.34 -1.48 -2.32
CA SER A 6 10.60 -0.12 -1.82
C SER A 6 10.66 -0.03 -0.29
N THR A 7 9.93 -0.88 0.45
CA THR A 7 9.92 -0.85 1.92
C THR A 7 11.06 -1.65 2.53
N PHE A 8 11.74 -2.50 1.76
CA PHE A 8 12.85 -3.29 2.28
C PHE A 8 14.03 -2.41 2.76
N PRO A 9 14.62 -2.74 3.92
CA PRO A 9 15.85 -2.12 4.38
C PRO A 9 17.01 -2.52 3.47
N ARG A 10 18.06 -1.68 3.46
CA ARG A 10 19.30 -1.94 2.73
C ARG A 10 20.06 -3.10 3.41
N THR A 11 19.71 -4.34 3.06
CA THR A 11 20.35 -5.56 3.56
C THR A 11 21.19 -6.23 2.47
N GLY A 12 22.19 -7.03 2.84
CA GLY A 12 23.06 -7.73 1.88
C GLY A 12 22.38 -8.83 1.06
N LYS A 13 21.09 -9.14 1.31
CA LYS A 13 20.32 -10.16 0.58
C LYS A 13 19.71 -9.63 -0.72
N CYS A 14 19.44 -8.32 -0.81
CA CYS A 14 18.83 -7.68 -1.97
C CYS A 14 19.75 -6.57 -2.50
N HIS A 15 19.79 -6.41 -3.82
CA HIS A 15 20.63 -5.38 -4.44
C HIS A 15 20.10 -3.98 -4.13
N VAL A 16 20.93 -3.13 -3.54
CA VAL A 16 20.53 -1.78 -3.07
C VAL A 16 20.04 -0.90 -4.23
N GLN A 17 20.64 -1.05 -5.42
CA GLN A 17 20.24 -0.29 -6.61
C GLN A 17 18.81 -0.63 -7.04
N THR A 18 18.41 -1.90 -6.96
CA THR A 18 17.05 -2.35 -7.30
C THR A 18 16.03 -1.77 -6.32
N ILE A 19 16.36 -1.71 -5.02
CA ILE A 19 15.50 -1.09 -4.00
C ILE A 19 15.32 0.41 -4.27
N GLN A 20 16.40 1.13 -4.56
CA GLN A 20 16.35 2.55 -4.89
C GLN A 20 15.54 2.82 -6.17
N LEU A 21 15.71 1.99 -7.20
CA LEU A 21 14.94 2.09 -8.44
C LEU A 21 13.45 1.82 -8.19
N CYS A 22 13.10 0.82 -7.39
CA CYS A 22 11.73 0.54 -7.00
C CYS A 22 11.09 1.72 -6.25
N ARG A 23 11.81 2.30 -5.27
CA ARG A 23 11.35 3.51 -4.55
C ARG A 23 11.06 4.65 -5.51
N ARG A 24 12.00 4.93 -6.41
CA ARG A 24 11.86 5.98 -7.42
C ARG A 24 10.65 5.74 -8.31
N LEU A 25 10.56 4.57 -8.96
CA LEU A 25 9.47 4.26 -9.89
C LEU A 25 8.09 4.25 -9.20
N ALA A 26 8.03 3.82 -7.94
CA ALA A 26 6.81 3.87 -7.13
C ALA A 26 6.36 5.32 -6.88
N VAL A 27 7.28 6.20 -6.46
CA VAL A 27 6.99 7.62 -6.25
C VAL A 27 6.60 8.32 -7.55
N GLU A 28 7.28 8.01 -8.66
CA GLU A 28 6.94 8.53 -10.00
C GLU A 28 5.52 8.10 -10.41
N PHE A 29 5.13 6.85 -10.13
CA PHE A 29 3.79 6.36 -10.42
C PHE A 29 2.72 7.03 -9.53
N LEU A 30 2.97 7.19 -8.23
CA LEU A 30 2.05 7.90 -7.34
C LEU A 30 1.86 9.37 -7.78
N ASN A 31 2.94 10.05 -8.16
CA ASN A 31 2.87 11.41 -8.69
C ASN A 31 2.05 11.49 -9.99
N TYR A 32 2.14 10.49 -10.86
CA TYR A 32 1.29 10.40 -12.05
C TYR A 32 -0.20 10.27 -11.68
N VAL A 33 -0.53 9.42 -10.70
CA VAL A 33 -1.91 9.25 -10.24
C VAL A 33 -2.46 10.54 -9.61
N VAL A 34 -1.63 11.26 -8.84
CA VAL A 34 -1.96 12.58 -8.30
C VAL A 34 -2.21 13.59 -9.42
N ALA A 35 -1.32 13.64 -10.43
CA ALA A 35 -1.44 14.59 -11.53
C ALA A 35 -2.63 14.30 -12.46
N SER A 36 -2.96 13.02 -12.67
CA SER A 36 -4.12 12.58 -13.46
C SER A 36 -5.45 12.59 -12.70
N ARG A 37 -5.43 12.70 -11.37
CA ARG A 37 -6.60 12.55 -10.48
C ARG A 37 -7.42 11.28 -10.83
N SER A 38 -6.70 10.17 -10.97
CA SER A 38 -7.27 8.90 -11.45
C SER A 38 -7.67 7.93 -10.33
N LEU A 39 -7.43 8.27 -9.07
CA LEU A 39 -7.79 7.43 -7.92
C LEU A 39 -9.32 7.29 -7.81
N ARG A 40 -9.81 6.08 -7.48
CA ARG A 40 -11.24 5.76 -7.41
C ARG A 40 -11.64 5.15 -6.08
N LYS A 41 -10.94 4.11 -5.64
CA LYS A 41 -11.25 3.38 -4.40
C LYS A 41 -10.01 3.24 -3.54
N VAL A 42 -10.19 3.31 -2.23
CA VAL A 42 -9.11 3.12 -1.24
C VAL A 42 -9.61 2.24 -0.12
N PHE A 43 -8.81 1.28 0.35
CA PHE A 43 -9.21 0.42 1.46
C PHE A 43 -8.02 0.10 2.36
N LEU A 44 -8.20 0.27 3.66
CA LEU A 44 -7.21 -0.17 4.64
C LEU A 44 -7.50 -1.61 5.05
N SER A 45 -6.50 -2.46 4.90
CA SER A 45 -6.52 -3.83 5.40
C SER A 45 -5.36 -4.05 6.36
N ILE A 46 -5.36 -5.18 7.07
CA ILE A 46 -4.25 -5.62 7.91
C ILE A 46 -2.97 -5.83 7.08
N LYS A 47 -3.11 -6.28 5.81
CA LYS A 47 -1.97 -6.53 4.91
C LYS A 47 -1.29 -5.25 4.38
N GLY A 48 -2.01 -4.14 4.37
CA GLY A 48 -1.59 -2.90 3.73
C GLY A 48 -2.79 -2.13 3.18
N ILE A 49 -2.48 -1.09 2.41
CA ILE A 49 -3.47 -0.18 1.84
C ILE A 49 -3.67 -0.56 0.37
N TYR A 50 -4.93 -0.85 0.02
CA TYR A 50 -5.34 -1.13 -1.34
C TYR A 50 -5.78 0.17 -2.02
N TYR A 51 -5.25 0.42 -3.20
CA TYR A 51 -5.63 1.54 -4.05
C TYR A 51 -6.12 1.00 -5.38
N GLN A 52 -7.17 1.63 -5.90
CA GLN A 52 -7.62 1.41 -7.27
C GLN A 52 -7.67 2.74 -8.00
N ALA A 53 -6.94 2.83 -9.11
CA ALA A 53 -6.99 3.97 -10.01
C ALA A 53 -7.33 3.55 -11.43
N GLU A 54 -7.99 4.44 -12.15
CA GLU A 54 -8.40 4.22 -13.53
C GLU A 54 -7.40 4.87 -14.48
N VAL A 55 -6.56 4.06 -15.11
CA VAL A 55 -5.51 4.51 -16.03
C VAL A 55 -5.94 4.19 -17.46
N LEU A 56 -6.17 5.21 -18.29
CA LEU A 56 -6.61 5.06 -19.69
C LEU A 56 -7.87 4.17 -19.84
N GLY A 57 -8.84 4.34 -18.93
CA GLY A 57 -10.09 3.56 -18.92
C GLY A 57 -9.97 2.15 -18.34
N GLN A 58 -8.80 1.75 -17.85
CA GLN A 58 -8.59 0.45 -17.21
C GLN A 58 -8.42 0.59 -15.68
N PRO A 59 -9.21 -0.12 -14.86
CA PRO A 59 -9.04 -0.12 -13.42
C PRO A 59 -7.78 -0.93 -13.04
N VAL A 60 -6.82 -0.27 -12.41
CA VAL A 60 -5.59 -0.87 -11.88
C VAL A 60 -5.67 -0.85 -10.36
N THR A 61 -5.63 -2.05 -9.76
CA THR A 61 -5.60 -2.21 -8.30
C THR A 61 -4.22 -2.65 -7.85
N TRP A 62 -3.66 -1.97 -6.85
CA TRP A 62 -2.39 -2.36 -6.23
C TRP A 62 -2.46 -2.24 -4.70
N ILE A 63 -1.54 -2.93 -4.04
CA ILE A 63 -1.38 -2.87 -2.58
C ILE A 63 -0.05 -2.19 -2.25
N THR A 64 -0.11 -1.26 -1.30
CA THR A 64 1.06 -0.64 -0.68
C THR A 64 1.17 -1.16 0.75
N PRO A 65 2.26 -1.87 1.10
CA PRO A 65 2.46 -2.34 2.47
C PRO A 65 2.68 -1.17 3.41
N TYR A 66 2.31 -1.34 4.68
CA TYR A 66 2.66 -0.36 5.72
C TYR A 66 4.18 -0.25 5.85
N ALA A 67 4.66 0.95 6.19
CA ALA A 67 6.06 1.25 6.39
C ALA A 67 6.59 0.70 7.74
N PHE A 68 6.41 -0.59 7.98
CA PHE A 68 6.97 -1.30 9.12
C PHE A 68 8.28 -1.99 8.76
N ALA A 69 9.15 -2.17 9.76
CA ALA A 69 10.33 -3.00 9.61
C ALA A 69 9.87 -4.46 9.50
N HIS A 70 9.97 -5.02 8.29
CA HIS A 70 9.65 -6.42 8.06
C HIS A 70 10.85 -7.28 8.42
N ASP A 71 10.60 -8.35 9.17
CA ASP A 71 11.59 -9.42 9.29
C ASP A 71 11.68 -10.16 7.95
N HIS A 72 12.88 -10.63 7.60
CA HIS A 72 13.13 -11.28 6.31
C HIS A 72 13.09 -12.80 6.51
N PRO A 73 11.93 -13.45 6.26
CA PRO A 73 11.80 -14.86 6.53
C PRO A 73 12.74 -15.65 5.61
N THR A 74 13.37 -16.69 6.16
CA THR A 74 14.47 -17.42 5.51
C THR A 74 14.00 -18.47 4.50
N ASP A 75 12.70 -18.74 4.47
CA ASP A 75 12.02 -19.66 3.56
C ASP A 75 11.78 -19.07 2.15
N VAL A 76 11.83 -17.74 2.01
CA VAL A 76 11.62 -17.05 0.74
C VAL A 76 12.93 -16.86 -0.03
N ASP A 77 12.94 -17.27 -1.31
CA ASP A 77 14.08 -17.04 -2.20
C ASP A 77 14.06 -15.62 -2.81
N TYR A 78 14.79 -14.72 -2.16
CA TYR A 78 14.97 -13.34 -2.62
C TYR A 78 15.68 -13.21 -3.96
N ARG A 79 16.46 -14.20 -4.41
CA ARG A 79 17.13 -14.12 -5.72
C ARG A 79 16.13 -14.25 -6.85
N VAL A 80 15.18 -15.17 -6.72
CA VAL A 80 14.08 -15.32 -7.68
C VAL A 80 13.18 -14.08 -7.65
N MET A 81 12.85 -13.55 -6.46
CA MET A 81 12.08 -12.32 -6.39
C MET A 81 12.81 -11.11 -7.02
N ALA A 82 14.14 -11.04 -6.89
CA ALA A 82 14.95 -9.98 -7.48
C ALA A 82 14.90 -10.01 -9.02
N THR A 83 15.00 -11.18 -9.66
CA THR A 83 14.92 -11.28 -11.13
C THR A 83 13.55 -10.85 -11.67
N PHE A 84 12.46 -11.24 -10.99
CA PHE A 84 11.12 -10.74 -11.34
C PHE A 84 11.01 -9.22 -11.13
N THR A 85 11.61 -8.70 -10.07
CA THR A 85 11.57 -7.27 -9.76
C THR A 85 12.36 -6.46 -10.80
N GLU A 86 13.50 -6.95 -11.27
CA GLU A 86 14.24 -6.33 -12.37
C GLU A 86 13.37 -6.21 -13.63
N PHE A 87 12.68 -7.29 -14.02
CA PHE A 87 11.72 -7.24 -15.13
C PHE A 87 10.62 -6.18 -14.90
N TYR A 88 9.96 -6.20 -13.74
CA TYR A 88 8.90 -5.24 -13.43
C TYR A 88 9.38 -3.78 -13.35
N THR A 89 10.62 -3.53 -12.90
CA THR A 89 11.18 -2.17 -12.86
C THR A 89 11.37 -1.60 -14.26
N THR A 90 11.84 -2.41 -15.22
CA THR A 90 11.97 -1.98 -16.61
C THR A 90 10.61 -1.71 -17.25
N LEU A 91 9.64 -2.60 -17.04
CA LEU A 91 8.27 -2.43 -17.52
C LEU A 91 7.64 -1.13 -16.97
N LEU A 92 7.69 -0.95 -15.64
CA LEU A 92 7.11 0.21 -14.98
C LEU A 92 7.79 1.51 -15.42
N GLY A 93 9.11 1.49 -15.69
CA GLY A 93 9.83 2.64 -16.22
C GLY A 93 9.33 3.08 -17.61
N PHE A 94 9.09 2.15 -18.54
CA PHE A 94 8.53 2.48 -19.86
C PHE A 94 7.07 2.92 -19.78
N VAL A 95 6.28 2.29 -18.89
CA VAL A 95 4.90 2.67 -18.64
C VAL A 95 4.85 4.10 -18.10
N ASN A 96 5.61 4.43 -17.06
CA ASN A 96 5.70 5.78 -16.52
C ASN A 96 6.13 6.79 -17.60
N PHE A 97 7.16 6.48 -18.40
CA PHE A 97 7.57 7.36 -19.50
C PHE A 97 6.42 7.73 -20.45
N ARG A 98 5.64 6.73 -20.89
CA ARG A 98 4.48 6.94 -21.78
C ARG A 98 3.36 7.70 -21.09
N LEU A 99 3.05 7.35 -19.84
CA LEU A 99 1.99 7.97 -19.05
C LEU A 99 2.28 9.46 -18.79
N TYR A 100 3.52 9.83 -18.46
CA TYR A 100 3.91 11.22 -18.31
C TYR A 100 3.80 12.00 -19.63
N HIS A 101 4.21 11.41 -20.76
CA HIS A 101 4.05 12.03 -22.07
C HIS A 101 2.57 12.21 -22.45
N SER A 102 1.67 11.29 -22.09
CA SER A 102 0.24 11.47 -22.33
C SER A 102 -0.38 12.64 -21.56
N LEU A 103 0.21 13.04 -20.43
CA LEU A 103 -0.23 14.19 -19.64
C LEU A 103 0.59 15.46 -19.93
N ASN A 104 1.45 15.45 -20.96
CA ASN A 104 2.38 16.53 -21.28
C ASN A 104 3.30 16.93 -20.10
N LEU A 105 3.66 15.96 -19.26
CA LEU A 105 4.59 16.14 -18.14
C LEU A 105 6.01 15.76 -18.54
N HIS A 106 7.01 16.44 -17.96
CA HIS A 106 8.40 16.11 -18.22
C HIS A 106 8.76 14.78 -17.52
N TYR A 107 9.44 13.88 -18.23
CA TYR A 107 9.98 12.64 -17.65
C TYR A 107 11.51 12.60 -17.79
N PRO A 108 12.29 12.31 -16.72
CA PRO A 108 11.86 12.11 -15.33
C PRO A 108 11.14 13.32 -14.72
N PRO A 109 10.24 13.12 -13.73
CA PRO A 109 9.45 14.20 -13.15
C PRO A 109 10.34 15.30 -12.59
N LYS A 110 10.00 16.54 -12.92
CA LYS A 110 10.57 17.77 -12.36
C LYS A 110 9.52 18.48 -11.51
N ILE A 111 9.90 18.99 -10.35
CA ILE A 111 9.01 19.78 -9.48
C ILE A 111 9.00 21.23 -9.98
N ASP A 112 7.83 21.88 -10.01
CA ASP A 112 7.68 23.24 -10.50
C ASP A 112 8.42 24.28 -9.63
N GLY A 113 8.92 25.33 -10.29
CA GLY A 113 10.09 26.16 -9.96
C GLY A 113 10.05 27.04 -8.71
N GLN A 114 9.23 26.75 -7.71
CA GLN A 114 9.38 27.32 -6.36
C GLN A 114 10.15 26.38 -5.41
N ALA A 115 10.12 25.06 -5.64
CA ALA A 115 10.83 24.08 -4.80
C ALA A 115 12.29 23.81 -5.24
N GLU A 116 12.66 24.18 -6.48
CA GLU A 116 14.05 24.17 -6.97
C GLU A 116 14.89 25.32 -6.38
N VAL A 117 14.27 26.47 -6.07
CA VAL A 117 14.99 27.67 -5.61
C VAL A 117 15.55 27.49 -4.20
N GLU A 118 14.90 26.71 -3.34
CA GLU A 118 15.42 26.37 -2.01
C GLU A 118 16.62 25.39 -2.04
N LEU A 119 17.01 24.88 -3.21
CA LEU A 119 18.13 23.96 -3.40
C LEU A 119 19.14 24.43 -4.46
N LYS A 120 19.30 25.73 -4.68
CA LYS A 120 20.61 26.20 -5.18
C LYS A 120 21.53 26.36 -3.98
N PRO A 121 22.44 25.41 -3.68
CA PRO A 121 23.56 25.72 -2.82
C PRO A 121 24.30 26.91 -3.45
N ALA A 122 24.70 27.87 -2.63
CA ALA A 122 25.71 28.84 -3.02
C ALA A 122 26.91 28.07 -3.59
N GLU A 123 27.15 28.27 -4.89
CA GLU A 123 28.29 27.86 -5.71
C GLU A 123 29.19 26.73 -5.14
N GLY A 124 29.13 25.54 -5.78
CA GLY A 124 30.34 24.72 -5.95
C GLY A 124 30.54 23.48 -5.06
N LYS A 125 29.49 22.79 -4.58
CA LYS A 125 29.62 21.50 -3.88
C LYS A 125 28.53 20.50 -4.30
N GLU A 126 28.66 19.95 -5.50
CA GLU A 126 27.87 18.80 -5.97
C GLU A 126 28.37 17.54 -5.23
N TYR A 127 27.74 17.22 -4.09
CA TYR A 127 27.93 15.96 -3.39
C TYR A 127 26.77 15.00 -3.71
N ALA A 128 27.04 13.70 -3.69
CA ALA A 128 26.10 12.60 -4.00
C ALA A 128 24.85 12.49 -3.09
N MET A 129 24.55 13.50 -2.26
CA MET A 129 23.37 13.58 -1.39
C MET A 129 22.16 14.28 -2.06
N ASP A 130 22.36 14.94 -3.20
CA ASP A 130 21.31 15.75 -3.85
C ASP A 130 20.23 14.91 -4.56
N SER A 131 20.55 13.67 -4.94
CA SER A 131 19.58 12.77 -5.57
C SER A 131 18.61 12.13 -4.57
N GLU A 132 19.02 11.95 -3.31
CA GLU A 132 18.13 11.49 -2.24
C GLU A 132 17.19 12.62 -1.75
N SER A 133 17.69 13.86 -1.65
CA SER A 133 16.89 15.03 -1.25
C SER A 133 15.77 15.33 -2.26
N TYR A 134 16.06 15.22 -3.56
CA TYR A 134 15.07 15.41 -4.62
C TYR A 134 13.98 14.34 -4.62
N LEU A 135 14.37 13.08 -4.42
CA LEU A 135 13.43 11.95 -4.32
C LEU A 135 12.54 12.08 -3.08
N GLU A 136 13.08 12.58 -1.97
CA GLU A 136 12.33 12.84 -0.74
C GLU A 136 11.33 14.00 -0.91
N LYS A 137 11.67 15.03 -1.71
CA LYS A 137 10.70 16.06 -2.11
C LYS A 137 9.59 15.51 -3.01
N LEU A 138 9.93 14.60 -3.93
CA LEU A 138 8.92 13.95 -4.77
C LEU A 138 8.03 12.98 -3.97
N SER A 139 8.57 12.32 -2.96
CA SER A 139 7.79 11.42 -2.08
C SER A 139 6.91 12.19 -1.10
N ALA A 140 7.21 13.47 -0.85
CA ALA A 140 6.34 14.35 -0.10
C ALA A 140 4.99 14.62 -0.79
N LEU A 141 4.91 14.49 -2.12
CA LEU A 141 3.69 14.67 -2.93
C LEU A 141 2.99 16.04 -2.74
N SER A 142 3.64 17.02 -2.09
CA SER A 142 3.05 18.33 -1.78
C SER A 142 3.15 19.33 -2.93
N ALA A 143 4.15 19.19 -3.80
CA ALA A 143 4.41 20.12 -4.89
C ALA A 143 3.73 19.71 -6.20
N SER A 144 3.50 20.68 -7.08
CA SER A 144 3.04 20.44 -8.45
C SER A 144 4.22 20.06 -9.36
N LEU A 145 3.96 19.25 -10.38
CA LEU A 145 4.96 18.84 -11.36
C LEU A 145 5.03 19.81 -12.55
N VAL A 146 6.23 19.94 -13.12
CA VAL A 146 6.49 20.72 -14.35
C VAL A 146 5.81 20.08 -15.54
N ARG A 147 4.96 20.85 -16.21
CA ARG A 147 4.38 20.51 -17.52
C ARG A 147 5.30 21.03 -18.64
N VAL A 148 5.48 20.23 -19.69
CA VAL A 148 6.28 20.56 -20.88
C VAL A 148 5.58 21.64 -21.72
N VAL A 149 4.26 21.75 -21.59
CA VAL A 149 3.42 22.78 -22.18
C VAL A 149 2.78 23.57 -21.05
N ALA A 150 2.82 24.91 -21.12
CA ALA A 150 2.07 25.75 -20.19
C ALA A 150 0.60 25.32 -20.20
N PRO A 151 -0.14 25.39 -19.08
CA PRO A 151 -1.57 25.25 -19.15
C PRO A 151 -2.06 26.38 -20.05
N ALA A 152 -2.36 26.08 -21.31
CA ALA A 152 -3.48 26.75 -21.95
C ALA A 152 -4.62 26.60 -20.93
N GLN A 153 -5.28 27.71 -20.61
CA GLN A 153 -6.47 27.68 -19.77
C GLN A 153 -7.26 26.44 -20.14
N GLU A 154 -7.68 25.67 -19.14
CA GLU A 154 -8.71 24.66 -19.33
C GLU A 154 -9.99 25.43 -19.72
N ASP A 155 -9.99 26.02 -20.92
CA ASP A 155 -11.17 26.06 -21.75
C ASP A 155 -11.60 24.61 -21.73
N GLU A 156 -12.75 24.36 -21.11
CA GLU A 156 -13.49 23.12 -21.25
C GLU A 156 -13.44 22.80 -22.74
N VAL A 157 -12.52 21.91 -23.13
CA VAL A 157 -12.58 21.34 -24.47
C VAL A 157 -13.79 20.43 -24.33
N GLU A 158 -14.97 20.99 -24.62
CA GLU A 158 -16.14 20.23 -25.01
C GLU A 158 -15.61 19.26 -26.05
N MET A 159 -15.32 18.04 -25.61
CA MET A 159 -15.05 16.96 -26.54
C MET A 159 -16.35 16.82 -27.30
N ASP A 160 -16.34 17.25 -28.56
CA ASP A 160 -17.45 17.07 -29.48
C ASP A 160 -17.70 15.56 -29.59
N GLU A 161 -18.63 15.06 -28.78
CA GLU A 161 -18.99 13.65 -28.73
C GLU A 161 -19.74 13.35 -30.02
N PHE A 162 -19.00 12.89 -31.03
CA PHE A 162 -19.60 12.30 -32.22
C PHE A 162 -20.52 11.16 -31.76
N PRO A 163 -21.82 11.19 -32.12
CA PRO A 163 -22.73 10.10 -31.81
C PRO A 163 -22.13 8.80 -32.34
N VAL A 164 -21.89 7.83 -31.47
CA VAL A 164 -21.61 6.47 -31.91
C VAL A 164 -22.88 5.97 -32.60
N GLU A 165 -22.79 5.59 -33.88
CA GLU A 165 -23.96 5.14 -34.65
C GLU A 165 -24.66 3.99 -33.90
N GLY A 166 -25.84 4.26 -33.35
CA GLY A 166 -26.69 3.28 -32.66
C GLY A 166 -26.96 3.50 -31.17
N GLU A 167 -26.35 4.51 -30.50
CA GLU A 167 -26.65 4.82 -29.10
C GLU A 167 -28.00 5.57 -28.96
N THR A 168 -28.81 5.16 -27.98
CA THR A 168 -30.09 5.83 -27.65
C THR A 168 -29.83 7.10 -26.84
N ALA A 169 -30.74 8.09 -26.92
CA ALA A 169 -30.60 9.36 -26.18
C ALA A 169 -30.43 9.15 -24.66
N GLU A 170 -31.05 8.11 -24.11
CA GLU A 170 -30.94 7.73 -22.69
C GLU A 170 -29.53 7.24 -22.31
N GLN A 171 -28.84 6.53 -23.21
CA GLN A 171 -27.47 6.05 -22.98
C GLN A 171 -26.45 7.20 -23.04
N MET A 172 -26.69 8.16 -23.93
CA MET A 172 -25.89 9.39 -24.01
C MET A 172 -26.03 10.24 -22.74
N ASP A 173 -27.27 10.42 -22.25
CA ASP A 173 -27.53 11.16 -21.02
C ASP A 173 -26.95 10.46 -19.78
N ALA A 174 -27.00 9.11 -19.74
CA ALA A 174 -26.37 8.33 -18.68
C ALA A 174 -24.85 8.51 -18.67
N ARG A 175 -24.19 8.40 -19.84
CA ARG A 175 -22.74 8.62 -19.96
C ARG A 175 -22.33 10.03 -19.53
N ARG A 176 -23.11 11.05 -19.90
CA ARG A 176 -22.85 12.43 -19.49
C ARG A 176 -22.93 12.60 -17.98
N LYS A 177 -23.98 12.07 -17.35
CA LYS A 177 -24.15 12.10 -15.89
C LYS A 177 -23.01 11.37 -15.17
N GLU A 178 -22.55 10.24 -15.71
CA GLU A 178 -21.41 9.51 -15.15
C GLU A 178 -20.11 10.32 -15.25
N GLN A 179 -19.85 10.97 -16.40
CA GLN A 179 -18.69 11.86 -16.56
C GLN A 179 -18.76 13.05 -15.58
N GLU A 180 -19.92 13.69 -15.46
CA GLU A 180 -20.14 14.78 -14.50
C GLU A 180 -19.91 14.32 -13.05
N ALA A 181 -20.39 13.12 -12.68
CA ALA A 181 -20.17 12.53 -11.36
C ALA A 181 -18.68 12.21 -11.12
N LEU A 182 -17.97 11.73 -12.13
CA LEU A 182 -16.53 11.49 -12.07
C LEU A 182 -15.74 12.79 -11.89
N GLU A 183 -16.11 13.87 -12.59
CA GLU A 183 -15.47 15.17 -12.42
C GLU A 183 -15.72 15.77 -11.03
N LYS A 184 -16.93 15.62 -10.49
CA LYS A 184 -17.23 15.96 -9.09
C LYS A 184 -16.37 15.15 -8.13
N HIS A 185 -16.25 13.84 -8.37
CA HIS A 185 -15.41 12.96 -7.54
C HIS A 185 -13.94 13.40 -7.58
N LYS A 186 -13.38 13.72 -8.75
CA LYS A 186 -11.99 14.22 -8.88
C LYS A 186 -11.74 15.55 -8.15
N LYS A 187 -12.78 16.34 -7.91
CA LYS A 187 -12.74 17.66 -7.27
C LYS A 187 -13.29 17.67 -5.84
N LEU A 188 -13.42 16.49 -5.21
CA LEU A 188 -14.04 16.31 -3.88
C LEU A 188 -13.45 17.24 -2.81
N PHE A 189 -12.13 17.42 -2.79
CA PHE A 189 -11.43 18.23 -1.79
C PHE A 189 -10.92 19.57 -2.34
N GLU A 190 -11.45 20.03 -3.48
CA GLU A 190 -11.05 21.30 -4.07
C GLU A 190 -11.38 22.48 -3.13
N GLY A 191 -10.37 23.31 -2.85
CA GLY A 191 -10.48 24.44 -1.92
C GLY A 191 -10.32 24.08 -0.44
N LEU A 192 -10.26 22.79 -0.08
CA LEU A 192 -9.99 22.36 1.29
C LEU A 192 -8.49 22.34 1.60
N ARG A 193 -8.14 22.81 2.79
CA ARG A 193 -6.78 22.79 3.34
C ARG A 193 -6.71 21.85 4.53
N PHE A 194 -5.86 20.84 4.39
CA PHE A 194 -5.62 19.77 5.36
C PHE A 194 -4.27 19.90 6.05
N PHE A 195 -4.26 19.85 7.37
CA PHE A 195 -3.04 19.75 8.17
C PHE A 195 -2.91 18.36 8.80
N LEU A 196 -1.82 17.66 8.51
CA LEU A 196 -1.53 16.33 9.05
C LEU A 196 -0.66 16.43 10.30
N ASN A 197 -1.11 15.82 11.39
CA ASN A 197 -0.34 15.76 12.64
C ASN A 197 0.76 14.67 12.58
N ARG A 198 1.63 14.65 13.59
CA ARG A 198 2.83 13.80 13.60
C ARG A 198 2.58 12.29 13.62
N GLU A 199 1.41 11.88 14.09
CA GLU A 199 1.10 10.48 14.38
C GLU A 199 0.45 9.77 13.21
N VAL A 200 -0.19 10.55 12.33
CA VAL A 200 -0.96 9.99 11.23
C VAL A 200 -0.02 9.60 10.09
N PRO A 201 -0.32 8.51 9.36
CA PRO A 201 0.52 8.08 8.26
C PRO A 201 0.47 9.10 7.11
N ARG A 202 1.52 9.91 7.00
CA ARG A 202 1.59 11.05 6.07
C ARG A 202 1.47 10.64 4.59
N GLU A 203 2.18 9.60 4.19
CA GLU A 203 2.33 9.20 2.78
C GLU A 203 0.99 8.80 2.14
N PRO A 204 0.18 7.90 2.75
CA PRO A 204 -1.12 7.58 2.18
C PRO A 204 -2.11 8.76 2.23
N LEU A 205 -2.14 9.53 3.32
CA LEU A 205 -3.08 10.66 3.44
C LEU A 205 -2.75 11.78 2.46
N ALA A 206 -1.47 12.16 2.35
CA ALA A 206 -1.03 13.17 1.39
C ALA A 206 -1.32 12.75 -0.05
N PHE A 207 -1.08 11.46 -0.38
CA PHE A 207 -1.40 10.90 -1.69
C PHE A 207 -2.89 11.03 -2.02
N ILE A 208 -3.77 10.60 -1.11
CA ILE A 208 -5.21 10.61 -1.32
C ILE A 208 -5.72 12.04 -1.44
N ILE A 209 -5.43 12.90 -0.47
CA ILE A 209 -5.91 14.30 -0.44
C ILE A 209 -5.51 15.02 -1.73
N ARG A 210 -4.27 14.82 -2.20
CA ARG A 210 -3.77 15.44 -3.42
C ARG A 210 -4.42 14.90 -4.69
N CYS A 211 -4.75 13.60 -4.75
CA CYS A 211 -5.50 13.02 -5.88
C CYS A 211 -6.88 13.65 -6.07
N PHE A 212 -7.49 14.13 -4.98
CA PHE A 212 -8.83 14.72 -4.96
C PHE A 212 -8.84 16.26 -4.96
N GLY A 213 -7.69 16.88 -5.28
CA GLY A 213 -7.58 18.34 -5.43
C GLY A 213 -7.36 19.12 -4.13
N GLY A 214 -7.23 18.44 -2.99
CA GLY A 214 -6.97 19.07 -1.70
C GLY A 214 -5.52 19.54 -1.53
N GLN A 215 -5.35 20.58 -0.72
CA GLN A 215 -4.03 21.06 -0.31
C GLN A 215 -3.66 20.41 1.02
N VAL A 216 -2.47 19.82 1.09
CA VAL A 216 -1.98 19.13 2.28
C VAL A 216 -0.68 19.77 2.77
N SER A 217 -0.54 19.84 4.10
CA SER A 217 0.69 20.24 4.75
C SER A 217 0.90 19.51 6.07
N TRP A 218 2.11 19.62 6.59
CA TRP A 218 2.54 19.03 7.86
C TRP A 218 3.57 19.95 8.51
N ASP A 219 3.98 19.61 9.73
CA ASP A 219 4.98 20.39 10.45
C ASP A 219 6.37 20.32 9.78
N LYS A 220 6.98 21.49 9.53
CA LYS A 220 8.27 21.65 8.84
C LYS A 220 9.40 20.82 9.45
N SER A 221 9.33 20.54 10.75
CA SER A 221 10.35 19.76 11.44
C SER A 221 10.31 18.26 11.10
N MET A 222 9.20 17.76 10.56
CA MET A 222 9.02 16.34 10.29
C MET A 222 9.63 15.91 8.96
N CYS A 223 9.34 16.65 7.90
CA CYS A 223 9.81 16.34 6.57
C CYS A 223 9.79 17.59 5.69
N ILE A 224 10.70 17.60 4.71
CA ILE A 224 10.77 18.61 3.67
C ILE A 224 9.50 18.61 2.80
N GLY A 225 9.14 19.77 2.24
CA GLY A 225 7.96 19.91 1.39
C GLY A 225 6.69 20.37 2.11
N ALA A 226 6.78 20.81 3.36
CA ALA A 226 5.69 21.52 4.02
C ALA A 226 5.43 22.88 3.34
N THR A 227 4.17 23.20 3.09
CA THR A 227 3.70 24.40 2.38
C THR A 227 3.25 25.51 3.33
N TYR A 228 2.60 25.17 4.45
CA TYR A 228 2.06 26.10 5.43
C TYR A 228 2.17 25.54 6.85
N ASP A 229 2.22 26.43 7.84
CA ASP A 229 2.42 26.08 9.26
C ASP A 229 1.08 25.87 10.00
N VAL A 230 1.12 25.16 11.13
CA VAL A 230 -0.07 24.87 11.98
C VAL A 230 -0.79 26.13 12.49
N SER A 231 -0.11 27.28 12.51
CA SER A 231 -0.68 28.56 12.95
C SER A 231 -1.52 29.26 11.88
N ASP A 232 -1.52 28.77 10.64
CA ASP A 232 -2.24 29.41 9.54
C ASP A 232 -3.77 29.32 9.75
N PRO A 233 -4.52 30.44 9.71
CA PRO A 233 -5.97 30.45 9.84
C PRO A 233 -6.70 29.89 8.62
N SER A 234 -6.04 29.71 7.49
CA SER A 234 -6.64 29.16 6.26
C SER A 234 -6.88 27.64 6.32
N ILE A 235 -6.37 26.96 7.35
CA ILE A 235 -6.55 25.52 7.53
C ILE A 235 -8.00 25.22 7.92
N THR A 236 -8.66 24.42 7.11
CA THR A 236 -10.06 24.01 7.33
C THR A 236 -10.16 22.73 8.17
N HIS A 237 -9.30 21.75 7.87
CA HIS A 237 -9.37 20.40 8.43
C HIS A 237 -8.00 20.02 8.99
N GLN A 238 -7.97 19.48 10.21
CA GLN A 238 -6.76 19.02 10.87
C GLN A 238 -6.93 17.55 11.26
N ILE A 239 -6.08 16.69 10.70
CA ILE A 239 -6.17 15.23 10.87
C ILE A 239 -5.33 14.79 12.06
N VAL A 240 -5.98 14.18 13.05
CA VAL A 240 -5.41 13.81 14.35
C VAL A 240 -5.90 12.42 14.78
N ASP A 241 -4.99 11.63 15.36
CA ASP A 241 -5.26 10.26 15.83
C ASP A 241 -5.02 10.13 17.35
N ARG A 242 -5.28 11.21 18.09
CA ARG A 242 -5.22 11.24 19.56
C ARG A 242 -6.63 11.24 20.14
N PRO A 243 -6.85 10.60 21.28
CA PRO A 243 -8.14 10.63 21.96
C PRO A 243 -8.54 12.03 22.46
N ARG A 244 -7.57 12.94 22.65
CA ARG A 244 -7.82 14.32 23.08
C ARG A 244 -6.90 15.29 22.35
N VAL A 245 -7.45 16.44 21.95
CA VAL A 245 -6.72 17.54 21.33
C VAL A 245 -6.53 18.64 22.38
N GLU A 246 -5.28 18.93 22.76
CA GLU A 246 -4.96 19.89 23.83
C GLU A 246 -5.18 21.35 23.41
N GLN A 247 -5.01 21.67 22.13
CA GLN A 247 -5.13 23.02 21.59
C GLN A 247 -6.05 23.01 20.37
N GLN A 248 -7.32 23.36 20.61
CA GLN A 248 -8.30 23.54 19.56
C GLN A 248 -8.32 25.00 19.10
N VAL A 249 -8.19 25.20 17.79
CA VAL A 249 -8.33 26.51 17.16
C VAL A 249 -9.75 26.64 16.64
N VAL A 250 -10.39 27.75 16.97
CA VAL A 250 -11.76 28.06 16.54
C VAL A 250 -11.82 28.13 15.01
N GLY A 251 -12.83 27.48 14.42
CA GLY A 251 -13.03 27.45 12.96
C GLY A 251 -12.27 26.34 12.24
N ARG A 252 -11.57 25.44 12.97
CA ARG A 252 -10.94 24.24 12.39
C ARG A 252 -11.66 22.98 12.83
N TYR A 253 -11.86 22.07 11.89
CA TYR A 253 -12.38 20.74 12.19
C TYR A 253 -11.23 19.78 12.49
N TYR A 254 -11.25 19.17 13.67
CA TYR A 254 -10.29 18.14 14.06
C TYR A 254 -10.90 16.79 13.73
N LEU A 255 -10.31 16.01 12.83
CA LEU A 255 -10.90 14.76 12.35
C LEU A 255 -9.93 13.59 12.47
N GLN A 256 -10.49 12.40 12.66
CA GLN A 256 -9.73 11.16 12.58
C GLN A 256 -9.40 10.82 11.12
N PRO A 257 -8.27 10.14 10.84
CA PRO A 257 -7.81 9.87 9.48
C PRO A 257 -8.81 9.04 8.66
N GLN A 258 -9.65 8.24 9.31
CA GLN A 258 -10.66 7.41 8.66
C GLN A 258 -11.64 8.21 7.78
N TRP A 259 -12.00 9.43 8.21
CA TRP A 259 -12.91 10.31 7.46
C TRP A 259 -12.45 10.54 6.00
N VAL A 260 -11.15 10.65 5.78
CA VAL A 260 -10.57 10.87 4.44
C VAL A 260 -10.81 9.65 3.54
N PHE A 261 -10.65 8.45 4.08
CA PHE A 261 -10.82 7.21 3.33
C PHE A 261 -12.30 6.93 3.03
N ASP A 262 -13.15 7.11 4.02
CA ASP A 262 -14.59 6.86 3.89
C ASP A 262 -15.23 7.88 2.94
N SER A 263 -14.84 9.16 3.03
CA SER A 263 -15.35 10.21 2.11
C SER A 263 -14.98 9.92 0.64
N VAL A 264 -13.79 9.38 0.41
CA VAL A 264 -13.34 9.01 -0.94
C VAL A 264 -14.16 7.85 -1.49
N ASN A 265 -14.43 6.84 -0.68
CA ASN A 265 -15.20 5.66 -1.08
C ASN A 265 -16.69 5.96 -1.25
N ALA A 266 -17.24 6.81 -0.38
CA ALA A 266 -18.61 7.31 -0.46
C ALA A 266 -18.81 8.33 -1.59
N LYS A 267 -17.72 8.78 -2.24
CA LYS A 267 -17.72 9.82 -3.28
C LYS A 267 -18.39 11.14 -2.84
N LEU A 268 -18.45 11.37 -1.53
CA LEU A 268 -19.12 12.48 -0.89
C LEU A 268 -18.33 12.90 0.34
N CYS A 269 -18.29 14.19 0.64
CA CYS A 269 -17.75 14.68 1.90
C CYS A 269 -18.71 14.28 3.04
N LEU A 270 -18.31 13.27 3.83
CA LEU A 270 -19.14 12.77 4.93
C LEU A 270 -19.29 13.80 6.05
N PRO A 271 -20.36 13.72 6.86
CA PRO A 271 -20.51 14.55 8.04
C PRO A 271 -19.29 14.42 8.96
N VAL A 272 -18.77 15.56 9.41
CA VAL A 272 -17.56 15.59 10.24
C VAL A 272 -17.81 15.14 11.68
N ALA A 273 -19.08 15.13 12.12
CA ALA A 273 -19.48 14.87 13.50
C ALA A 273 -19.11 13.46 13.97
N ASP A 274 -19.32 12.47 13.12
CA ASP A 274 -19.11 11.05 13.44
C ASP A 274 -17.63 10.67 13.53
N TYR A 275 -16.75 11.57 13.06
CA TYR A 275 -15.31 11.35 12.95
C TYR A 275 -14.49 12.26 13.88
N PHE A 276 -15.13 12.92 14.84
CA PHE A 276 -14.41 13.71 15.84
C PHE A 276 -13.52 12.81 16.73
N PRO A 277 -12.35 13.30 17.19
CA PRO A 277 -11.51 12.58 18.11
C PRO A 277 -12.26 12.16 19.38
N GLY A 278 -12.24 10.86 19.69
CA GLY A 278 -12.91 10.30 20.87
C GLY A 278 -14.35 9.81 20.65
N VAL A 279 -14.91 10.01 19.45
CA VAL A 279 -16.17 9.39 19.02
C VAL A 279 -15.90 7.97 18.53
N LEU A 280 -16.87 7.07 18.73
CA LEU A 280 -16.83 5.72 18.14
C LEU A 280 -16.99 5.85 16.63
N LEU A 281 -15.97 5.40 15.90
CA LEU A 281 -15.93 5.51 14.45
C LEU A 281 -16.89 4.49 13.80
N PRO A 282 -17.54 4.86 12.68
CA PRO A 282 -18.22 3.88 11.84
C PRO A 282 -17.26 2.79 11.36
N PRO A 283 -17.67 1.52 11.17
CA PRO A 283 -16.87 0.49 10.54
C PRO A 283 -16.42 0.85 9.13
N HIS A 284 -15.14 0.58 8.87
CA HIS A 284 -14.52 0.83 7.57
C HIS A 284 -14.90 -0.27 6.56
N LEU A 285 -15.86 0.04 5.68
CA LEU A 285 -16.38 -0.90 4.70
C LEU A 285 -15.48 -1.02 3.46
N SER A 286 -15.32 -2.25 2.95
CA SER A 286 -14.55 -2.50 1.74
C SER A 286 -15.31 -2.08 0.48
N PRO A 287 -14.76 -1.16 -0.34
CA PRO A 287 -15.39 -0.73 -1.58
C PRO A 287 -15.21 -1.73 -2.73
N PHE A 288 -14.51 -2.84 -2.48
CA PHE A 288 -14.20 -3.89 -3.47
C PHE A 288 -15.19 -5.06 -3.46
N VAL A 289 -16.05 -5.15 -2.45
CA VAL A 289 -17.11 -6.15 -2.40
C VAL A 289 -18.25 -5.67 -3.28
N THR A 290 -18.43 -6.34 -4.42
CA THR A 290 -19.64 -6.23 -5.24
C THR A 290 -20.66 -7.21 -4.68
N GLU A 291 -21.72 -6.69 -4.10
CA GLU A 291 -22.83 -7.49 -3.57
C GLU A 291 -23.53 -8.20 -4.73
N GLN A 292 -23.72 -9.51 -4.60
CA GLN A 292 -24.63 -10.28 -5.43
C GLN A 292 -26.03 -10.23 -4.79
N GLU A 293 -27.08 -10.48 -5.58
CA GLU A 293 -28.46 -10.57 -5.07
C GLU A 293 -28.54 -11.66 -3.99
N GLY A 294 -28.64 -11.27 -2.72
CA GLY A 294 -28.70 -12.17 -1.56
C GLY A 294 -27.58 -11.98 -0.52
N ASP A 295 -26.55 -11.16 -0.78
CA ASP A 295 -25.53 -10.84 0.22
C ASP A 295 -26.07 -9.83 1.25
N TYR A 296 -25.80 -10.06 2.55
CA TYR A 296 -26.17 -9.14 3.62
C TYR A 296 -25.46 -7.78 3.41
N ILE A 297 -26.26 -6.73 3.24
CA ILE A 297 -25.78 -5.35 3.10
C ILE A 297 -25.79 -4.72 4.49
N PRO A 298 -24.62 -4.36 5.06
CA PRO A 298 -24.58 -3.74 6.38
C PRO A 298 -25.43 -2.46 6.42
N PRO A 299 -26.15 -2.19 7.51
CA PRO A 299 -27.07 -1.05 7.62
C PRO A 299 -26.38 0.30 7.41
N GLU A 300 -25.08 0.39 7.69
CA GLU A 300 -24.29 1.59 7.41
C GLU A 300 -24.02 1.81 5.94
N LYS A 301 -23.88 0.74 5.16
CA LYS A 301 -23.79 0.84 3.70
C LYS A 301 -25.12 1.30 3.13
N LEU A 302 -26.24 0.88 3.69
CA LEU A 302 -27.57 1.39 3.35
C LEU A 302 -27.67 2.89 3.66
N LYS A 303 -27.23 3.34 4.84
CA LYS A 303 -27.18 4.78 5.20
C LYS A 303 -26.31 5.59 4.22
N LEU A 304 -25.15 5.06 3.83
CA LEU A 304 -24.27 5.72 2.83
C LEU A 304 -24.91 5.76 1.43
N LEU A 305 -25.62 4.71 1.02
CA LEU A 305 -26.34 4.67 -0.25
C LEU A 305 -27.55 5.62 -0.25
N ALA A 306 -28.30 5.70 0.84
CA ALA A 306 -29.40 6.65 1.03
C ALA A 306 -28.89 8.10 0.98
N MET A 307 -27.78 8.38 1.67
CA MET A 307 -27.12 9.70 1.62
C MET A 307 -26.61 10.06 0.22
N GLN A 308 -26.12 9.09 -0.56
CA GLN A 308 -25.75 9.30 -1.97
C GLN A 308 -26.97 9.54 -2.87
N ARG A 309 -28.12 8.96 -2.54
CA ARG A 309 -29.40 9.15 -3.26
C ARG A 309 -30.07 10.47 -2.89
N GLY A 310 -29.66 11.10 -1.79
CA GLY A 310 -30.20 12.37 -1.31
C GLY A 310 -31.46 12.22 -0.44
N GLU A 311 -31.67 11.04 0.12
CA GLU A 311 -32.69 10.76 1.14
C GLU A 311 -32.10 11.09 2.53
N ASP A 312 -32.86 11.79 3.38
CA ASP A 312 -32.43 12.14 4.73
C ASP A 312 -32.57 10.88 5.62
N PRO A 313 -31.49 10.36 6.24
CA PRO A 313 -31.55 9.11 7.01
C PRO A 313 -32.38 9.19 8.31
N GLY A 314 -32.94 10.37 8.62
CA GLY A 314 -33.57 10.68 9.90
C GLY A 314 -35.06 10.34 10.02
N GLU A 315 -35.72 9.84 8.98
CA GLU A 315 -37.15 9.49 9.06
C GLU A 315 -37.43 7.98 9.11
N GLU A 316 -36.48 7.10 8.82
CA GLU A 316 -36.72 5.64 8.82
C GLU A 316 -36.08 4.89 10.01
N SER A 317 -35.15 5.49 10.77
CA SER A 317 -34.45 4.77 11.84
C SER A 317 -35.09 4.85 13.24
N GLU A 318 -36.16 5.63 13.44
CA GLU A 318 -36.84 5.69 14.74
C GLU A 318 -38.05 4.72 14.82
N GLU A 319 -38.50 4.14 13.71
CA GLU A 319 -39.63 3.19 13.72
C GLU A 319 -39.19 1.71 13.75
N ASP A 320 -38.00 1.37 13.22
CA ASP A 320 -37.52 -0.02 13.17
C ASP A 320 -36.89 -0.54 14.49
N GLU A 321 -36.58 0.33 15.47
CA GLU A 321 -36.01 -0.12 16.75
C GLU A 321 -37.07 -0.61 17.77
N GLU A 322 -38.38 -0.38 17.52
CA GLU A 322 -39.45 -0.74 18.47
C GLU A 322 -40.24 -2.03 18.10
N GLU A 323 -40.09 -2.60 16.90
CA GLU A 323 -40.91 -3.75 16.46
C GLU A 323 -40.23 -5.15 16.53
N GLU A 324 -38.94 -5.26 16.89
CA GLU A 324 -38.22 -6.56 16.88
C GLU A 324 -38.21 -7.35 18.21
N GLU A 325 -38.98 -6.96 19.24
CA GLU A 325 -38.95 -7.68 20.55
C GLU A 325 -39.94 -8.85 20.73
N GLU A 326 -40.76 -9.23 19.75
CA GLU A 326 -41.64 -10.41 19.92
C GLU A 326 -41.79 -11.23 18.63
N GLU A 327 -40.91 -12.21 18.39
CA GLU A 327 -41.23 -13.60 17.95
C GLU A 327 -39.99 -14.52 18.15
N GLU A 328 -39.89 -15.16 19.33
CA GLU A 328 -39.09 -16.37 19.50
C GLU A 328 -39.94 -17.59 19.11
N ASP A 329 -39.52 -18.40 18.13
CA ASP A 329 -39.79 -19.85 18.12
C ASP A 329 -38.82 -20.63 17.20
N ASP A 330 -37.93 -21.41 17.86
CA ASP A 330 -37.46 -22.76 17.52
C ASP A 330 -36.86 -23.08 16.13
N ASN A 331 -35.65 -22.58 15.81
CA ASN A 331 -34.80 -23.29 14.83
C ASN A 331 -33.26 -23.14 14.92
N ASP A 332 -32.70 -22.41 15.91
CA ASP A 332 -31.24 -22.15 15.96
C ASP A 332 -30.40 -23.18 16.73
N ASN A 333 -31.02 -24.18 17.36
CA ASN A 333 -30.30 -25.11 18.24
C ASN A 333 -29.72 -26.36 17.51
N GLU A 334 -29.96 -26.54 16.21
CA GLU A 334 -29.38 -27.66 15.43
C GLU A 334 -28.09 -27.25 14.69
N GLU A 335 -27.93 -25.97 14.30
CA GLU A 335 -26.73 -25.52 13.55
C GLU A 335 -25.53 -25.26 14.47
N GLU A 336 -25.73 -24.80 15.71
CA GLU A 336 -24.65 -24.60 16.68
C GLU A 336 -24.03 -25.94 17.16
N GLU A 337 -24.82 -27.02 17.26
CA GLU A 337 -24.30 -28.33 17.66
C GLU A 337 -23.43 -28.98 16.57
N GLU A 338 -23.72 -28.75 15.28
CA GLU A 338 -22.92 -29.27 14.16
C GLU A 338 -21.58 -28.53 14.01
N GLU A 339 -21.55 -27.21 14.24
CA GLU A 339 -20.30 -26.43 14.21
C GLU A 339 -19.37 -26.84 15.36
N GLU A 340 -19.89 -27.01 16.58
CA GLU A 340 -19.09 -27.46 17.72
C GLU A 340 -18.52 -28.88 17.57
N GLU A 341 -19.24 -29.82 16.94
CA GLU A 341 -18.72 -31.15 16.65
C GLU A 341 -17.60 -31.11 15.60
N SER A 342 -17.73 -30.24 14.60
CA SER A 342 -16.73 -30.08 13.54
C SER A 342 -15.39 -29.56 14.09
N GLU A 343 -15.43 -28.57 14.99
CA GLU A 343 -14.23 -27.98 15.60
C GLU A 343 -13.52 -28.97 16.53
N LYS A 344 -14.29 -29.77 17.30
CA LYS A 344 -13.74 -30.81 18.19
C LYS A 344 -13.08 -31.94 17.39
N GLU A 345 -13.60 -32.28 16.21
CA GLU A 345 -12.95 -33.24 15.31
C GLU A 345 -11.63 -32.73 14.73
N GLU A 346 -11.57 -31.45 14.33
CA GLU A 346 -10.35 -30.85 13.78
C GLU A 346 -9.25 -30.75 14.84
N GLU A 347 -9.59 -30.37 16.07
CA GLU A 347 -8.64 -30.36 17.19
C GLU A 347 -8.06 -31.75 17.49
N MET A 348 -8.90 -32.79 17.47
CA MET A 348 -8.42 -34.17 17.69
C MET A 348 -7.51 -34.65 16.56
N LYS A 349 -7.75 -34.23 15.32
CA LYS A 349 -6.90 -34.53 14.15
C LYS A 349 -5.54 -33.81 14.26
N LEU A 350 -5.52 -32.55 14.71
CA LEU A 350 -4.27 -31.81 14.95
C LEU A 350 -3.42 -32.44 16.07
N LYS A 351 -4.04 -32.80 17.20
CA LYS A 351 -3.34 -33.44 18.33
C LYS A 351 -2.73 -34.79 17.94
N LYS A 352 -3.44 -35.61 17.14
CA LYS A 352 -2.88 -36.86 16.58
C LYS A 352 -1.73 -36.63 15.60
N MET A 353 -1.78 -35.58 14.77
CA MET A 353 -0.67 -35.24 13.88
C MET A 353 0.58 -34.79 14.65
N GLU A 354 0.42 -34.06 15.75
CA GLU A 354 1.53 -33.64 16.62
C GLU A 354 2.13 -34.82 17.40
N GLU A 355 1.31 -35.74 17.90
CA GLU A 355 1.78 -36.97 18.54
C GLU A 355 2.53 -37.88 17.55
N GLN A 356 2.07 -37.98 16.30
CA GLN A 356 2.79 -38.72 15.27
C GLN A 356 4.11 -38.04 14.86
N LYS A 357 4.14 -36.71 14.79
CA LYS A 357 5.37 -35.95 14.52
C LYS A 357 6.39 -36.08 15.66
N THR A 358 5.94 -36.04 16.91
CA THR A 358 6.81 -36.20 18.08
C THR A 358 7.32 -37.64 18.22
N GLN A 359 6.51 -38.66 17.92
CA GLN A 359 6.96 -40.05 17.85
C GLN A 359 7.96 -40.28 16.71
N SER A 360 7.69 -39.73 15.51
CA SER A 360 8.60 -39.82 14.36
C SER A 360 9.96 -39.16 14.64
N ASN A 361 9.96 -37.97 15.26
CA ASN A 361 11.20 -37.30 15.67
C ASN A 361 11.96 -38.07 16.76
N LYS A 362 11.26 -38.70 17.72
CA LYS A 362 11.89 -39.51 18.77
C LYS A 362 12.57 -40.75 18.19
N VAL A 363 11.94 -41.41 17.20
CA VAL A 363 12.54 -42.54 16.46
C VAL A 363 13.75 -42.08 15.63
N ARG A 364 13.69 -40.90 15.00
CA ARG A 364 14.81 -40.32 14.24
C ARG A 364 16.02 -39.97 15.12
N CYS A 365 15.78 -39.42 16.32
CA CYS A 365 16.83 -39.12 17.29
C CYS A 365 17.48 -40.39 17.89
N LEU A 366 16.69 -41.45 18.14
CA LEU A 366 17.20 -42.73 18.63
C LEU A 366 18.04 -43.48 17.58
N ALA A 367 17.67 -43.38 16.29
CA ALA A 367 18.46 -43.93 15.19
C ALA A 367 19.81 -43.21 15.03
N ALA A 368 19.82 -41.87 15.08
CA ALA A 368 21.04 -41.07 15.04
C ALA A 368 21.97 -41.33 16.24
N GLY A 369 21.40 -41.59 17.42
CA GLY A 369 22.16 -41.96 18.63
C GLY A 369 22.88 -43.31 18.51
N ARG A 370 22.24 -44.32 17.88
CA ARG A 370 22.87 -45.63 17.64
C ARG A 370 24.01 -45.56 16.62
N GLU A 371 23.85 -44.79 15.54
CA GLU A 371 24.92 -44.60 14.54
C GLU A 371 26.17 -43.89 15.12
N LEU A 372 25.97 -42.94 16.03
CA LEU A 372 27.07 -42.28 16.74
C LEU A 372 27.80 -43.22 17.72
N GLN A 373 27.06 -44.12 18.38
CA GLN A 373 27.63 -45.08 19.33
C GLN A 373 28.37 -46.22 18.63
N GLU A 374 27.90 -46.67 17.46
CA GLU A 374 28.62 -47.63 16.61
C GLU A 374 29.88 -47.03 15.98
N ARG A 375 29.84 -45.76 15.57
CA ARG A 375 31.03 -45.02 15.10
C ARG A 375 32.08 -44.82 16.21
N ALA A 376 31.64 -44.50 17.43
CA ALA A 376 32.54 -44.36 18.58
C ALA A 376 33.19 -45.70 18.98
N ALA A 377 32.43 -46.81 18.94
CA ALA A 377 32.95 -48.15 19.19
C ALA A 377 34.00 -48.57 18.14
N PHE A 378 33.77 -48.28 16.86
CA PHE A 378 34.72 -48.56 15.77
C PHE A 378 36.04 -47.78 15.90
N VAL A 379 35.98 -46.51 16.33
CA VAL A 379 37.17 -45.67 16.56
C VAL A 379 37.98 -46.14 17.79
N SER A 380 37.32 -46.70 18.79
CA SER A 380 37.97 -47.22 20.01
C SER A 380 38.67 -48.58 19.82
N ALA A 381 38.32 -49.33 18.77
CA ALA A 381 38.85 -50.68 18.49
C ALA A 381 40.05 -50.68 17.51
N LEU A 382 40.46 -49.52 16.99
CA LEU A 382 41.61 -49.38 16.09
C LEU A 382 42.92 -49.32 16.88
N PRO A 383 43.98 -50.06 16.48
CA PRO A 383 45.25 -50.04 17.18
C PRO A 383 45.90 -48.64 17.14
N ALA A 384 46.60 -48.27 18.22
CA ALA A 384 47.07 -46.92 18.57
C ALA A 384 47.87 -46.15 17.49
N ARG A 385 48.26 -46.80 16.40
CA ARG A 385 48.97 -46.18 15.27
C ARG A 385 48.05 -45.50 14.23
N ALA A 386 46.74 -45.75 14.27
CA ALA A 386 45.77 -45.16 13.35
C ALA A 386 45.01 -43.94 13.91
N GLN A 387 45.05 -43.69 15.22
CA GLN A 387 44.33 -42.57 15.87
C GLN A 387 44.98 -41.20 15.61
N LEU A 388 46.27 -41.14 15.31
CA LEU A 388 47.00 -39.88 15.06
C LEU A 388 46.76 -39.27 13.67
N ALA A 389 46.19 -40.02 12.72
CA ALA A 389 45.93 -39.50 11.36
C ALA A 389 44.58 -38.78 11.21
N ALA A 390 43.65 -38.93 12.16
CA ALA A 390 42.31 -38.33 12.09
C ALA A 390 42.21 -36.94 12.77
N ALA A 391 43.28 -36.47 13.43
CA ALA A 391 43.23 -35.29 14.30
C ALA A 391 43.83 -33.99 13.72
N CYS A 392 44.31 -33.98 12.46
CA CYS A 392 44.89 -32.76 11.86
C CYS A 392 44.43 -32.52 10.42
N PRO A 393 43.60 -31.49 10.15
CA PRO A 393 43.48 -30.89 8.83
C PRO A 393 44.04 -29.46 8.86
N SER A 394 45.30 -29.29 8.48
CA SER A 394 45.81 -28.01 7.98
C SER A 394 46.72 -28.27 6.78
N GLN A 395 46.42 -27.56 5.68
CA GLN A 395 47.17 -27.38 4.43
C GLN A 395 46.60 -28.12 3.20
N VAL A 396 45.89 -27.33 2.38
CA VAL A 396 45.65 -27.52 0.94
C VAL A 396 46.93 -27.06 0.20
N PRO A 397 47.31 -27.66 -0.95
CA PRO A 397 46.92 -27.02 -2.22
C PRO A 397 46.60 -27.97 -3.40
N ALA A 398 45.70 -27.45 -4.25
CA ALA A 398 45.69 -27.49 -5.72
C ALA A 398 45.38 -28.82 -6.46
N LEU A 399 44.14 -28.87 -6.97
CA LEU A 399 43.76 -29.56 -8.21
C LEU A 399 43.89 -28.59 -9.38
N GLY A 400 44.43 -29.03 -10.51
CA GLY A 400 44.48 -28.23 -11.74
C GLY A 400 45.12 -28.95 -12.92
N LEU A 401 44.37 -29.86 -13.54
CA LEU A 401 44.62 -30.44 -14.87
C LEU A 401 44.54 -29.35 -15.95
N LEU A 402 45.51 -29.28 -16.87
CA LEU A 402 45.27 -28.78 -18.24
C LEU A 402 46.25 -29.41 -19.26
N TRP A 403 45.65 -29.91 -20.34
CA TRP A 403 46.08 -30.54 -21.61
C TRP A 403 47.51 -30.31 -22.18
N PRO A 404 48.00 -31.20 -23.09
CA PRO A 404 49.26 -31.12 -23.81
C PRO A 404 49.11 -30.44 -25.18
N SER A 405 50.15 -29.71 -25.61
CA SER A 405 50.50 -29.60 -27.02
C SER A 405 51.86 -28.93 -27.22
N CYS A 406 52.66 -29.57 -28.10
CA CYS A 406 53.70 -29.03 -28.97
C CYS A 406 54.99 -28.42 -28.38
N SER A 407 56.07 -29.19 -28.57
CA SER A 407 57.45 -28.80 -28.75
C SER A 407 57.69 -27.83 -29.92
N CYS A 408 58.56 -26.82 -29.74
CA CYS A 408 59.82 -26.63 -30.49
C CYS A 408 60.34 -25.17 -30.39
N SER A 409 61.58 -25.07 -29.90
CA SER A 409 62.70 -24.24 -30.39
C SER A 409 62.41 -22.87 -31.02
N SER A 410 62.83 -21.78 -30.37
CA SER A 410 64.12 -21.10 -30.60
C SER A 410 64.24 -19.82 -29.79
#